data_AF-A0A8C9ZQU0-F1
#
_entry.id   AF-A0A8C9ZQU0-F1
#
_cell.length_a   1.000
_cell.length_b   1.000
_cell.length_c   1.000
_cell.angle_alpha   90.00
_cell.angle_beta   90.00
_cell.angle_gamma   90.00
#
_symmetry.space_group_name_H-M   'P 1'
#
loop_
_entity.id
_entity.type
_entity.pdbx_description
1 polymer ?
#
loop_
_entity_poly.entity_id
_entity_poly.type
_entity_poly.pdbx_seq_one_letter_code
_entity_poly.pdbx_strand_id
1 'polypeptide(L)'
;SHVDLHPQTNNANHHTREISLTQLIVRRGQPFKLTLNLRQPFNASVQPLLNVLTVVTTANPYDWVYLKDENEINEYVMNEQGIIYKGSSNYIDSCNWDFGQFEDDMVDICLRMLDLNPKYMKDPGDDVSARCNPIYVSRVVSAMINSDDDRGVLEGRWGGSFIGGVLPSRWTGSYAILKRWFVIGSYPVKYGQCWVFAGVMCSVMRLLGIPCRVVTNFESAHDNDRSLTIDVYHADYGVREKPTQDSVWNYHVWVEAWMRRPDLAKDGKYDGWQVLDPTPQEKSQGVYCCGPAPVVAILNGETDLKYDTPFVFAEVNADCIDWLVSEQSLSLISSIVGQNISTKSVGSNKRMNITDSYKYREGGKNRDLCCRFQSLSPPATSIVYFLMKAKMSNKPSKY
;
A
#
# COMPACT_ATOMS: atom_id res chain seq x y z
N SER A 1 14.09 -32.80 -28.77
CA SER A 1 14.51 -32.89 -27.37
C SER A 1 13.26 -32.86 -26.51
N HIS A 2 13.30 -33.44 -25.32
CA HIS A 2 12.24 -33.32 -24.32
C HIS A 2 12.81 -32.57 -23.11
N VAL A 3 12.02 -31.68 -22.51
CA VAL A 3 12.41 -30.90 -21.33
C VAL A 3 11.54 -31.37 -20.18
N ASP A 4 12.16 -31.90 -19.14
CA ASP A 4 11.50 -32.17 -17.87
C ASP A 4 11.87 -31.06 -16.89
N LEU A 5 10.85 -30.32 -16.46
CA LEU A 5 10.98 -29.16 -15.59
C LEU A 5 10.86 -29.52 -14.10
N HIS A 6 10.68 -30.80 -13.74
CA HIS A 6 10.56 -31.27 -12.35
C HIS A 6 9.63 -30.40 -11.47
N PRO A 7 8.41 -30.02 -11.92
CA PRO A 7 7.59 -29.03 -11.24
C PRO A 7 7.27 -29.42 -9.79
N GLN A 8 7.01 -30.71 -9.52
CA GLN A 8 6.72 -31.18 -8.17
C GLN A 8 7.89 -30.95 -7.19
N THR A 9 9.11 -31.32 -7.59
CA THR A 9 10.30 -31.16 -6.74
C THR A 9 10.71 -29.69 -6.61
N ASN A 10 10.72 -28.97 -7.73
CA ASN A 10 11.09 -27.56 -7.73
C ASN A 10 10.08 -26.73 -6.94
N ASN A 11 8.78 -26.89 -7.17
CA ASN A 11 7.78 -26.07 -6.48
C ASN A 11 7.77 -26.35 -4.96
N ALA A 12 8.05 -27.59 -4.53
CA ALA A 12 8.25 -27.90 -3.11
C ALA A 12 9.46 -27.15 -2.54
N ASN A 13 10.61 -27.19 -3.22
CA ASN A 13 11.83 -26.51 -2.78
C ASN A 13 11.70 -24.98 -2.80
N HIS A 14 10.89 -24.43 -3.70
CA HIS A 14 10.67 -23.00 -3.87
C HIS A 14 9.48 -22.47 -3.06
N HIS A 15 8.81 -23.30 -2.25
CA HIS A 15 7.61 -22.92 -1.50
C HIS A 15 6.51 -22.33 -2.41
N THR A 16 6.26 -22.98 -3.54
CA THR A 16 5.26 -22.62 -4.56
C THR A 16 4.38 -23.81 -4.95
N ARG A 17 4.51 -24.93 -4.23
CA ARG A 17 3.70 -26.14 -4.45
C ARG A 17 2.20 -25.88 -4.38
N GLU A 18 1.80 -24.97 -3.50
CA GLU A 18 0.37 -24.68 -3.28
C GLU A 18 -0.22 -23.84 -4.40
N ILE A 19 0.62 -23.17 -5.20
CA ILE A 19 0.21 -22.40 -6.38
C ILE A 19 -0.04 -23.34 -7.57
N SER A 20 0.82 -24.35 -7.76
CA SER A 20 0.64 -25.32 -8.83
C SER A 20 1.42 -26.60 -8.59
N LEU A 21 0.82 -27.74 -8.96
CA LEU A 21 1.50 -29.04 -9.02
C LEU A 21 2.01 -29.40 -10.42
N THR A 22 1.57 -28.66 -11.45
CA THR A 22 1.78 -29.01 -12.87
C THR A 22 2.62 -27.99 -13.61
N GLN A 23 2.48 -26.70 -13.30
CA GLN A 23 3.31 -25.63 -13.85
C GLN A 23 4.53 -25.39 -12.97
N LEU A 24 5.69 -25.14 -13.58
CA LEU A 24 6.90 -24.77 -12.85
C LEU A 24 6.80 -23.31 -12.39
N ILE A 25 6.83 -23.09 -11.07
CA ILE A 25 6.80 -21.75 -10.47
C ILE A 25 7.97 -21.66 -9.52
N VAL A 26 8.95 -20.80 -9.83
CA VAL A 26 10.19 -20.69 -9.07
C VAL A 26 10.38 -19.28 -8.55
N ARG A 27 11.07 -19.16 -7.41
CA ARG A 27 11.46 -17.89 -6.81
C ARG A 27 12.90 -17.54 -7.20
N ARG A 28 13.14 -16.27 -7.55
CA ARG A 28 14.42 -15.76 -8.08
C ARG A 28 15.58 -16.03 -7.13
N GLY A 29 16.79 -16.10 -7.67
CA GLY A 29 18.00 -16.26 -6.85
C GLY A 29 18.11 -17.59 -6.09
N GLN A 30 17.18 -18.52 -6.27
CA GLN A 30 17.28 -19.90 -5.79
C GLN A 30 17.42 -20.83 -7.01
N PRO A 31 18.33 -21.82 -6.99
CA PRO A 31 18.50 -22.74 -8.10
C PRO A 31 17.33 -23.74 -8.18
N PHE A 32 16.95 -24.11 -9.41
CA PHE A 32 15.97 -25.15 -9.69
C PHE A 32 16.55 -26.19 -10.66
N LYS A 33 15.96 -27.38 -10.67
CA LYS A 33 16.42 -28.51 -11.49
C LYS A 33 15.64 -28.59 -12.79
N LEU A 34 16.33 -28.71 -13.92
CA LEU A 34 15.72 -29.09 -15.20
C LEU A 34 16.50 -30.23 -15.84
N THR A 35 15.85 -31.09 -16.60
CA THR A 35 16.48 -32.19 -17.34
C THR A 35 16.16 -32.06 -18.82
N LEU A 36 17.21 -31.93 -19.63
CA LEU A 36 17.11 -31.86 -21.08
C LEU A 36 17.46 -33.21 -21.68
N ASN A 37 16.45 -33.91 -22.20
CA ASN A 37 16.65 -35.12 -22.98
C ASN A 37 16.96 -34.72 -24.43
N LEU A 38 18.25 -34.69 -24.74
CA LEU A 38 18.75 -34.37 -26.07
C LEU A 38 18.78 -35.62 -26.95
N ARG A 39 18.53 -35.45 -28.25
CA ARG A 39 18.65 -36.54 -29.23
C ARG A 39 20.12 -36.86 -29.57
N GLN A 40 21.02 -35.97 -29.18
CA GLN A 40 22.46 -36.07 -29.38
C GLN A 40 23.17 -35.46 -28.16
N PRO A 41 24.44 -35.83 -27.89
CA PRO A 41 25.21 -35.23 -26.80
C PRO A 41 25.23 -33.69 -26.88
N PHE A 42 25.15 -33.03 -25.73
CA PHE A 42 25.21 -31.58 -25.66
C PHE A 42 26.59 -31.08 -26.13
N ASN A 43 26.60 -30.12 -27.06
CA ASN A 43 27.79 -29.42 -27.49
C ASN A 43 27.68 -27.93 -27.11
N ALA A 44 28.44 -27.55 -26.08
CA ALA A 44 28.42 -26.22 -25.49
C ALA A 44 28.88 -25.09 -26.45
N SER A 45 29.48 -25.42 -27.59
CA SER A 45 30.01 -24.44 -28.54
C SER A 45 28.98 -23.86 -29.52
N VAL A 46 27.74 -24.39 -29.56
CA VAL A 46 26.83 -24.13 -30.69
C VAL A 46 25.35 -23.90 -30.30
N GLN A 47 24.96 -24.04 -29.04
CA GLN A 47 23.53 -24.08 -28.66
C GLN A 47 23.20 -23.26 -27.39
N PRO A 48 22.47 -22.14 -27.50
CA PRO A 48 21.89 -21.42 -26.35
C PRO A 48 20.50 -21.99 -25.96
N LEU A 49 20.10 -21.87 -24.68
CA LEU A 49 18.87 -22.48 -24.14
C LEU A 49 17.99 -21.52 -23.31
N LEU A 50 16.71 -21.49 -23.72
CA LEU A 50 15.39 -21.36 -23.06
C LEU A 50 15.08 -20.32 -21.95
N ASN A 51 13.88 -19.73 -22.06
CA ASN A 51 13.23 -18.78 -21.14
C ASN A 51 12.60 -19.47 -19.92
N VAL A 52 12.67 -18.80 -18.75
CA VAL A 52 12.15 -19.28 -17.45
C VAL A 52 11.33 -18.16 -16.80
N LEU A 53 10.12 -18.47 -16.32
CA LEU A 53 9.32 -17.54 -15.52
C LEU A 53 9.88 -17.49 -14.09
N THR A 54 10.17 -16.28 -13.60
CA THR A 54 10.80 -16.07 -12.29
C THR A 54 9.91 -15.20 -11.41
N VAL A 55 9.57 -15.67 -10.21
CA VAL A 55 8.81 -14.94 -9.18
C VAL A 55 9.77 -14.32 -8.14
N VAL A 56 9.37 -13.31 -7.38
CA VAL A 56 10.22 -12.70 -6.33
C VAL A 56 10.44 -13.69 -5.15
N THR A 57 11.61 -13.66 -4.50
CA THR A 57 11.96 -14.57 -3.39
C THR A 57 12.12 -13.84 -2.06
N THR A 58 11.66 -14.46 -0.99
CA THR A 58 11.82 -13.95 0.39
C THR A 58 12.87 -14.73 1.17
N ALA A 59 13.36 -15.85 0.64
CA ALA A 59 14.29 -16.76 1.31
C ALA A 59 15.77 -16.54 0.92
N ASN A 60 16.05 -15.70 -0.08
CA ASN A 60 17.42 -15.36 -0.47
C ASN A 60 17.88 -14.09 0.24
N PRO A 61 18.98 -14.11 1.04
CA PRO A 61 19.48 -12.94 1.78
C PRO A 61 19.91 -11.75 0.90
N TYR A 62 20.13 -11.97 -0.39
CA TYR A 62 20.45 -10.93 -1.36
C TYR A 62 19.20 -10.33 -2.03
N ASP A 63 18.02 -10.91 -1.83
CA ASP A 63 16.76 -10.33 -2.33
C ASP A 63 16.37 -9.11 -1.48
N TRP A 64 15.79 -8.12 -2.14
CA TRP A 64 15.31 -6.90 -1.51
C TRP A 64 14.05 -7.13 -0.67
N VAL A 65 13.35 -8.25 -0.82
CA VAL A 65 12.19 -8.60 0.02
C VAL A 65 12.51 -9.71 1.03
N TYR A 66 13.79 -9.96 1.29
CA TYR A 66 14.24 -10.99 2.23
C TYR A 66 13.69 -10.77 3.63
N LEU A 67 13.11 -11.82 4.21
CA LEU A 67 12.79 -11.92 5.63
C LEU A 67 13.65 -13.00 6.26
N LYS A 68 14.17 -12.73 7.46
CA LYS A 68 15.05 -13.67 8.18
C LYS A 68 14.26 -14.73 8.96
N ASP A 69 13.10 -14.34 9.51
CA ASP A 69 12.29 -15.22 10.35
C ASP A 69 11.28 -16.02 9.50
N GLU A 70 11.37 -17.34 9.56
CA GLU A 70 10.46 -18.24 8.86
C GLU A 70 9.01 -18.08 9.32
N ASN A 71 8.76 -17.71 10.58
CA ASN A 71 7.41 -17.46 11.07
C ASN A 71 6.80 -16.22 10.40
N GLU A 72 7.61 -15.19 10.15
CA GLU A 72 7.20 -14.00 9.41
C GLU A 72 6.95 -14.32 7.94
N ILE A 73 7.80 -15.14 7.31
CA ILE A 73 7.54 -15.62 5.94
C ILE A 73 6.21 -16.39 5.88
N ASN A 74 6.00 -17.30 6.84
CA ASN A 74 4.76 -18.07 6.91
C ASN A 74 3.54 -17.16 7.08
N GLU A 75 3.59 -16.14 7.92
CA GLU A 75 2.46 -15.22 8.13
C GLU A 75 2.24 -14.24 6.97
N TYR A 76 3.32 -13.65 6.44
CA TYR A 76 3.25 -12.50 5.54
C TYR A 76 3.35 -12.87 4.06
N VAL A 77 3.61 -14.14 3.73
CA VAL A 77 3.66 -14.65 2.35
C VAL A 77 2.75 -15.87 2.20
N MET A 78 2.89 -16.86 3.09
CA MET A 78 2.24 -18.18 2.89
C MET A 78 0.82 -18.26 3.45
N ASN A 79 0.50 -17.55 4.52
CA ASN A 79 -0.80 -17.65 5.17
C ASN A 79 -1.88 -16.99 4.29
N GLU A 80 -2.93 -17.73 3.97
CA GLU A 80 -4.06 -17.24 3.16
C GLU A 80 -5.20 -16.68 4.03
N GLN A 81 -5.14 -16.88 5.35
CA GLN A 81 -6.19 -16.47 6.28
C GLN A 81 -5.74 -15.27 7.13
N GLY A 82 -6.36 -14.12 6.88
CA GLY A 82 -6.09 -12.85 7.53
C GLY A 82 -7.19 -12.38 8.48
N ILE A 83 -6.88 -11.30 9.19
CA ILE A 83 -7.83 -10.54 10.02
C ILE A 83 -7.63 -9.07 9.71
N ILE A 84 -8.73 -8.37 9.41
CA ILE A 84 -8.75 -6.92 9.22
C ILE A 84 -9.53 -6.29 10.37
N TYR A 85 -8.92 -5.31 11.04
CA TYR A 85 -9.55 -4.60 12.15
C TYR A 85 -10.38 -3.43 11.64
N LYS A 86 -11.54 -3.19 12.27
CA LYS A 86 -12.53 -2.18 11.87
C LYS A 86 -13.23 -1.63 13.13
N GLY A 87 -14.16 -0.70 12.94
CA GLY A 87 -14.99 -0.16 14.04
C GLY A 87 -14.54 1.24 14.43
N SER A 88 -14.25 1.44 15.71
CA SER A 88 -13.77 2.73 16.23
C SER A 88 -12.59 2.52 17.17
N SER A 89 -11.85 3.60 17.46
CA SER A 89 -10.73 3.58 18.42
C SER A 89 -11.12 3.03 19.80
N ASN A 90 -12.37 3.26 20.23
CA ASN A 90 -12.92 2.81 21.52
C ASN A 90 -13.54 1.40 21.48
N TYR A 91 -13.90 0.91 20.29
CA TYR A 91 -14.50 -0.41 20.10
C TYR A 91 -13.98 -1.01 18.80
N ILE A 92 -12.83 -1.69 18.92
CA ILE A 92 -12.16 -2.35 17.81
C ILE A 92 -12.82 -3.70 17.58
N ASP A 93 -13.42 -3.84 16.40
CA ASP A 93 -13.95 -5.09 15.88
C ASP A 93 -12.98 -5.67 14.84
N SER A 94 -13.25 -6.89 14.38
CA SER A 94 -12.43 -7.58 13.41
C SER A 94 -13.27 -8.38 12.43
N CYS A 95 -12.81 -8.51 11.19
CA CYS A 95 -13.34 -9.49 10.25
C CYS A 95 -12.23 -10.40 9.75
N ASN A 96 -12.55 -11.69 9.67
CA ASN A 96 -11.71 -12.64 8.95
C ASN A 96 -11.72 -12.28 7.47
N TRP A 97 -10.58 -12.47 6.81
CA TRP A 97 -10.42 -12.21 5.40
C TRP A 97 -9.65 -13.35 4.74
N ASP A 98 -10.25 -13.94 3.72
CA ASP A 98 -9.62 -14.97 2.92
C ASP A 98 -8.84 -14.32 1.77
N PHE A 99 -7.52 -14.32 1.87
CA PHE A 99 -6.66 -13.76 0.84
C PHE A 99 -6.66 -14.62 -0.43
N GLY A 100 -6.76 -15.95 -0.30
CA GLY A 100 -6.81 -16.91 -1.41
C GLY A 100 -5.74 -16.69 -2.48
N GLN A 101 -4.51 -16.35 -2.08
CA GLN A 101 -3.46 -15.98 -3.03
C GLN A 101 -2.97 -17.17 -3.88
N PHE A 102 -3.22 -18.41 -3.45
CA PHE A 102 -2.78 -19.63 -4.15
C PHE A 102 -3.89 -20.35 -4.92
N GLU A 103 -5.06 -19.73 -5.05
CA GLU A 103 -6.15 -20.23 -5.89
C GLU A 103 -5.74 -20.33 -7.38
N ASP A 104 -6.29 -21.31 -8.11
CA ASP A 104 -5.79 -21.76 -9.43
C ASP A 104 -5.50 -20.65 -10.45
N ASP A 105 -6.37 -19.63 -10.54
CA ASP A 105 -6.24 -18.56 -11.54
C ASP A 105 -5.36 -17.38 -11.07
N MET A 106 -4.93 -17.35 -9.82
CA MET A 106 -4.30 -16.17 -9.22
C MET A 106 -3.03 -15.73 -9.95
N VAL A 107 -2.23 -16.68 -10.44
CA VAL A 107 -1.02 -16.36 -11.22
C VAL A 107 -1.38 -15.58 -12.48
N ASP A 108 -2.32 -16.10 -13.26
CA ASP A 108 -2.77 -15.46 -14.51
C ASP A 108 -3.44 -14.11 -14.24
N ILE A 109 -4.19 -14.00 -13.13
CA ILE A 109 -4.81 -12.75 -12.69
C ILE A 109 -3.74 -11.69 -12.39
N CYS A 110 -2.73 -12.03 -11.58
CA CYS A 110 -1.67 -11.10 -11.21
C CYS A 110 -0.80 -10.70 -12.43
N LEU A 111 -0.47 -11.64 -13.31
CA LEU A 111 0.24 -11.33 -14.54
C LEU A 111 -0.59 -10.43 -15.46
N ARG A 112 -1.89 -10.70 -15.61
CA ARG A 112 -2.80 -9.83 -16.36
C ARG A 112 -2.89 -8.42 -15.75
N MET A 113 -2.92 -8.30 -14.43
CA MET A 113 -2.90 -6.99 -13.76
C MET A 113 -1.65 -6.19 -14.13
N LEU A 114 -0.47 -6.82 -14.09
CA LEU A 114 0.78 -6.18 -14.49
C LEU A 114 0.79 -5.85 -15.98
N ASP A 115 0.25 -6.69 -16.86
CA ASP A 115 0.22 -6.42 -18.31
C ASP A 115 -0.86 -5.43 -18.75
N LEU A 116 -1.79 -5.06 -17.87
CA LEU A 116 -2.82 -4.05 -18.14
C LEU A 116 -2.48 -2.67 -17.61
N ASN A 117 -1.38 -2.53 -16.88
CA ASN A 117 -1.03 -1.26 -16.27
C ASN A 117 -0.63 -0.21 -17.33
N PRO A 118 -0.91 1.08 -17.10
CA PRO A 118 -0.63 2.13 -18.09
C PRO A 118 0.83 2.23 -18.55
N LYS A 119 1.80 1.86 -17.70
CA LYS A 119 3.23 1.88 -18.07
C LYS A 119 3.57 0.77 -19.05
N TYR A 120 3.03 -0.44 -18.85
CA TYR A 120 3.14 -1.52 -19.82
C TYR A 120 2.52 -1.16 -21.17
N MET A 121 1.33 -0.55 -21.16
CA MET A 121 0.66 -0.13 -22.40
C MET A 121 1.46 0.93 -23.17
N LYS A 122 2.28 1.72 -22.47
CA LYS A 122 3.16 2.73 -23.06
C LYS A 122 4.47 2.14 -23.59
N ASP A 123 5.14 1.32 -22.80
CA ASP A 123 6.38 0.63 -23.16
C ASP A 123 6.46 -0.73 -22.44
N PRO A 124 6.08 -1.84 -23.11
CA PRO A 124 6.14 -3.17 -22.53
C PRO A 124 7.54 -3.62 -22.12
N GLY A 125 8.57 -3.19 -22.86
CA GLY A 125 9.95 -3.62 -22.61
C GLY A 125 10.52 -2.99 -21.35
N ASP A 126 10.31 -1.68 -21.19
CA ASP A 126 10.71 -0.93 -19.99
C ASP A 126 9.96 -1.43 -18.75
N ASP A 127 8.64 -1.61 -18.86
CA ASP A 127 7.81 -2.11 -17.76
C ASP A 127 8.27 -3.51 -17.29
N VAL A 128 8.42 -4.48 -18.21
CA VAL A 128 8.85 -5.84 -17.87
C VAL A 128 10.25 -5.85 -17.27
N SER A 129 11.18 -5.02 -17.76
CA SER A 129 12.50 -4.85 -17.17
C SER A 129 12.43 -4.31 -15.74
N ALA A 130 11.56 -3.32 -15.49
CA ALA A 130 11.37 -2.70 -14.19
C ALA A 130 10.70 -3.61 -13.15
N ARG A 131 9.98 -4.66 -13.57
CA ARG A 131 9.34 -5.66 -12.67
C ARG A 131 10.34 -6.44 -11.79
N CYS A 132 11.65 -6.35 -12.05
CA CYS A 132 12.65 -6.86 -11.12
C CYS A 132 12.75 -6.05 -9.81
N ASN A 133 12.16 -4.86 -9.74
CA ASN A 133 12.24 -3.99 -8.58
C ASN A 133 10.92 -4.05 -7.76
N PRO A 134 10.95 -4.51 -6.50
CA PRO A 134 9.74 -4.59 -5.67
C PRO A 134 9.10 -3.22 -5.41
N ILE A 135 9.88 -2.13 -5.39
CA ILE A 135 9.37 -0.76 -5.25
C ILE A 135 8.47 -0.41 -6.44
N TYR A 136 8.93 -0.75 -7.64
CA TYR A 136 8.18 -0.51 -8.88
C TYR A 136 6.90 -1.34 -8.92
N VAL A 137 7.02 -2.64 -8.69
CA VAL A 137 5.88 -3.58 -8.69
C VAL A 137 4.83 -3.15 -7.67
N SER A 138 5.25 -2.79 -6.46
CA SER A 138 4.35 -2.32 -5.39
C SER A 138 3.52 -1.12 -5.81
N ARG A 139 4.16 -0.16 -6.49
CA ARG A 139 3.50 1.07 -6.95
C ARG A 139 2.56 0.82 -8.13
N VAL A 140 2.93 -0.08 -9.04
CA VAL A 140 2.04 -0.53 -10.13
C VAL A 140 0.81 -1.24 -9.56
N VAL A 141 1.01 -2.14 -8.60
CA VAL A 141 -0.11 -2.86 -7.96
C VAL A 141 -1.00 -1.88 -7.20
N SER A 142 -0.46 -0.98 -6.36
CA SER A 142 -1.25 0.04 -5.65
C SER A 142 -2.18 0.82 -6.58
N ALA A 143 -1.69 1.25 -7.75
CA ALA A 143 -2.50 1.91 -8.77
C ALA A 143 -3.59 0.99 -9.34
N MET A 144 -3.21 -0.22 -9.78
CA MET A 144 -4.11 -1.16 -10.46
C MET A 144 -5.19 -1.78 -9.57
N ILE A 145 -5.11 -1.62 -8.24
CA ILE A 145 -6.16 -2.14 -7.34
C ILE A 145 -7.43 -1.27 -7.40
N ASN A 146 -7.32 0.04 -7.57
CA ASN A 146 -8.47 0.92 -7.81
C ASN A 146 -8.62 1.23 -9.30
N SER A 147 -9.80 1.65 -9.74
CA SER A 147 -10.11 1.86 -11.16
C SER A 147 -10.26 3.32 -11.59
N ASP A 148 -9.76 4.27 -10.81
CA ASP A 148 -10.09 5.68 -11.02
C ASP A 148 -9.37 6.30 -12.23
N ASP A 149 -8.18 5.78 -12.57
CA ASP A 149 -7.39 6.26 -13.71
C ASP A 149 -7.24 5.23 -14.85
N ASP A 150 -7.56 3.95 -14.60
CA ASP A 150 -7.28 2.84 -15.52
C ASP A 150 -8.30 1.69 -15.44
N ARG A 151 -7.91 0.50 -15.91
CA ARG A 151 -8.74 -0.73 -15.88
C ARG A 151 -8.50 -1.57 -14.61
N GLY A 152 -8.26 -0.90 -13.49
CA GLY A 152 -7.98 -1.52 -12.22
C GLY A 152 -9.14 -2.34 -11.66
N VAL A 153 -8.87 -3.01 -10.54
CA VAL A 153 -9.68 -4.13 -10.07
C VAL A 153 -11.03 -3.70 -9.53
N LEU A 154 -11.08 -2.64 -8.71
CA LEU A 154 -12.25 -2.27 -7.92
C LEU A 154 -12.68 -0.83 -8.16
N GLU A 155 -13.99 -0.63 -8.29
CA GLU A 155 -14.62 0.69 -8.28
C GLU A 155 -15.01 1.05 -6.84
N GLY A 156 -14.52 2.19 -6.36
CA GLY A 156 -14.77 2.66 -4.99
C GLY A 156 -16.17 3.23 -4.80
N ARG A 157 -16.81 2.94 -3.64
CA ARG A 157 -18.08 3.59 -3.26
C ARG A 157 -18.27 3.68 -1.75
N TRP A 158 -18.34 4.92 -1.24
CA TRP A 158 -18.41 5.22 0.21
C TRP A 158 -19.82 5.57 0.70
N GLY A 159 -20.78 5.79 -0.19
CA GLY A 159 -22.15 6.12 0.19
C GLY A 159 -23.15 6.04 -0.95
N GLY A 160 -24.41 6.33 -0.62
CA GLY A 160 -25.52 6.27 -1.57
C GLY A 160 -25.97 4.84 -1.90
N SER A 161 -26.48 4.65 -3.11
CA SER A 161 -27.01 3.35 -3.57
C SER A 161 -25.90 2.44 -4.08
N PHE A 162 -25.89 1.17 -3.68
CA PHE A 162 -24.97 0.14 -4.21
C PHE A 162 -25.57 -0.71 -5.34
N ILE A 163 -26.63 -0.21 -6.00
CA ILE A 163 -27.25 -0.88 -7.16
C ILE A 163 -26.20 -1.12 -8.25
N GLY A 164 -26.22 -2.32 -8.84
CA GLY A 164 -25.30 -2.72 -9.90
C GLY A 164 -23.99 -3.35 -9.42
N GLY A 165 -23.79 -3.46 -8.09
CA GLY A 165 -22.60 -4.07 -7.49
C GLY A 165 -22.90 -4.86 -6.22
N VAL A 166 -21.83 -5.26 -5.55
CA VAL A 166 -21.84 -5.89 -4.23
C VAL A 166 -21.54 -4.83 -3.19
N LEU A 167 -22.31 -4.82 -2.09
CA LEU A 167 -22.04 -4.00 -0.91
C LEU A 167 -20.63 -4.32 -0.38
N PRO A 168 -19.74 -3.33 -0.17
CA PRO A 168 -18.36 -3.57 0.26
C PRO A 168 -18.22 -4.44 1.52
N SER A 169 -19.18 -4.34 2.45
CA SER A 169 -19.21 -5.13 3.70
C SER A 169 -19.57 -6.60 3.52
N ARG A 170 -20.02 -7.03 2.32
CA ARG A 170 -20.32 -8.44 2.02
C ARG A 170 -19.11 -9.23 1.53
N TRP A 171 -18.03 -8.56 1.13
CA TRP A 171 -16.81 -9.25 0.77
C TRP A 171 -16.16 -9.86 2.01
N THR A 172 -15.78 -11.13 1.90
CA THR A 172 -15.07 -11.88 2.95
C THR A 172 -13.69 -12.36 2.50
N GLY A 173 -13.29 -12.01 1.29
CA GLY A 173 -12.03 -12.45 0.70
C GLY A 173 -11.75 -11.83 -0.66
N SER A 174 -10.50 -11.94 -1.10
CA SER A 174 -9.98 -11.27 -2.29
C SER A 174 -10.21 -12.05 -3.58
N TYR A 175 -10.13 -13.38 -3.52
CA TYR A 175 -10.15 -14.22 -4.72
C TYR A 175 -11.44 -14.05 -5.54
N ALA A 176 -12.60 -13.99 -4.89
CA ALA A 176 -13.88 -13.79 -5.59
C ALA A 176 -13.93 -12.45 -6.38
N ILE A 177 -13.27 -11.41 -5.87
CA ILE A 177 -13.18 -10.10 -6.53
C ILE A 177 -12.23 -10.21 -7.73
N LEU A 178 -11.02 -10.73 -7.50
CA LEU A 178 -9.96 -10.87 -8.50
C LEU A 178 -10.39 -11.78 -9.66
N LYS A 179 -10.97 -12.94 -9.34
CA LYS A 179 -11.54 -13.85 -10.34
C LYS A 179 -12.65 -13.18 -11.13
N ARG A 180 -13.54 -12.43 -10.47
CA ARG A 180 -14.62 -11.71 -11.14
C ARG A 180 -14.07 -10.67 -12.11
N TRP A 181 -13.11 -9.84 -11.68
CA TRP A 181 -12.44 -8.86 -12.54
C TRP A 181 -11.84 -9.55 -13.77
N PHE A 182 -11.14 -10.66 -13.58
CA PHE A 182 -10.50 -11.42 -14.65
C PHE A 182 -11.50 -11.98 -15.67
N VAL A 183 -12.57 -12.66 -15.22
CA VAL A 183 -13.53 -13.32 -16.13
C VAL A 183 -14.42 -12.34 -16.88
N ILE A 184 -14.68 -11.15 -16.33
CA ILE A 184 -15.48 -10.13 -17.03
C ILE A 184 -14.66 -9.34 -18.06
N GLY A 185 -13.39 -9.72 -18.31
CA GLY A 185 -12.53 -9.04 -19.28
C GLY A 185 -11.73 -7.88 -18.69
N SER A 186 -11.42 -7.95 -17.39
CA SER A 186 -10.69 -6.90 -16.65
C SER A 186 -11.40 -5.56 -16.63
N TYR A 187 -12.73 -5.59 -16.46
CA TYR A 187 -13.51 -4.41 -16.10
C TYR A 187 -13.62 -4.29 -14.58
N PRO A 188 -13.72 -3.06 -14.03
CA PRO A 188 -13.78 -2.84 -12.59
C PRO A 188 -14.95 -3.58 -11.91
N VAL A 189 -14.67 -4.17 -10.76
CA VAL A 189 -15.64 -4.85 -9.91
C VAL A 189 -16.26 -3.83 -8.95
N LYS A 190 -17.59 -3.80 -8.94
CA LYS A 190 -18.40 -2.94 -8.08
C LYS A 190 -18.81 -3.70 -6.81
N TYR A 191 -18.56 -3.25 -5.59
CA TYR A 191 -17.84 -2.06 -5.15
C TYR A 191 -16.81 -2.40 -4.06
N GLY A 192 -15.82 -1.52 -3.87
CA GLY A 192 -14.83 -1.58 -2.80
C GLY A 192 -14.84 -0.36 -1.87
N GLN A 193 -14.28 -0.55 -0.68
CA GLN A 193 -13.88 0.49 0.29
C GLN A 193 -12.47 0.14 0.81
N CYS A 194 -11.82 1.02 1.58
CA CYS A 194 -10.40 0.91 1.96
C CYS A 194 -9.96 -0.51 2.38
N TRP A 195 -10.68 -1.17 3.29
CA TRP A 195 -10.33 -2.53 3.72
C TRP A 195 -10.43 -3.59 2.62
N VAL A 196 -11.35 -3.41 1.66
CA VAL A 196 -11.49 -4.31 0.50
C VAL A 196 -10.30 -4.11 -0.44
N PHE A 197 -9.93 -2.85 -0.71
CA PHE A 197 -8.75 -2.55 -1.53
C PHE A 197 -7.47 -3.11 -0.88
N ALA A 198 -7.27 -2.87 0.41
CA ALA A 198 -6.13 -3.39 1.15
C ALA A 198 -6.10 -4.93 1.18
N GLY A 199 -7.26 -5.59 1.39
CA GLY A 199 -7.39 -7.04 1.34
C GLY A 199 -6.96 -7.62 -0.01
N VAL A 200 -7.46 -7.05 -1.11
CA VAL A 200 -7.12 -7.46 -2.48
C VAL A 200 -5.64 -7.20 -2.78
N MET A 201 -5.13 -6.03 -2.40
CA MET A 201 -3.71 -5.70 -2.59
C MET A 201 -2.81 -6.69 -1.86
N CYS A 202 -3.13 -7.02 -0.61
CA CYS A 202 -2.36 -7.98 0.19
C CYS A 202 -2.26 -9.35 -0.50
N SER A 203 -3.37 -9.87 -1.04
CA SER A 203 -3.37 -11.13 -1.81
C SER A 203 -2.42 -11.10 -3.00
N VAL A 204 -2.47 -10.03 -3.79
CA VAL A 204 -1.61 -9.86 -4.98
C VAL A 204 -0.15 -9.78 -4.58
N MET A 205 0.18 -8.98 -3.57
CA MET A 205 1.55 -8.80 -3.08
C MET A 205 2.12 -10.12 -2.53
N ARG A 206 1.33 -10.88 -1.77
CA ARG A 206 1.71 -12.19 -1.23
C ARG A 206 1.99 -13.21 -2.34
N LEU A 207 1.13 -13.30 -3.35
CA LEU A 207 1.36 -14.17 -4.50
C LEU A 207 2.65 -13.81 -5.23
N LEU A 208 2.87 -12.51 -5.49
CA LEU A 208 4.07 -12.03 -6.16
C LEU A 208 5.35 -12.25 -5.35
N GLY A 209 5.23 -12.69 -4.08
CA GLY A 209 6.35 -13.01 -3.21
C GLY A 209 6.87 -11.80 -2.43
N ILE A 210 6.09 -10.73 -2.31
CA ILE A 210 6.42 -9.56 -1.49
C ILE A 210 5.71 -9.73 -0.13
N PRO A 211 6.44 -9.86 1.00
CA PRO A 211 5.81 -10.02 2.30
C PRO A 211 4.91 -8.83 2.61
N CYS A 212 3.64 -9.11 2.92
CA CYS A 212 2.62 -8.07 3.00
C CYS A 212 1.66 -8.34 4.17
N ARG A 213 1.27 -7.28 4.88
CA ARG A 213 0.27 -7.32 5.96
C ARG A 213 -0.71 -6.16 5.83
N VAL A 214 -1.97 -6.40 6.22
CA VAL A 214 -3.01 -5.36 6.25
C VAL A 214 -2.92 -4.60 7.57
N VAL A 215 -2.98 -3.28 7.51
CA VAL A 215 -2.88 -2.38 8.66
C VAL A 215 -4.10 -1.48 8.72
N THR A 216 -4.70 -1.39 9.91
CA THR A 216 -5.81 -0.49 10.19
C THR A 216 -5.33 0.65 11.08
N ASN A 217 -5.59 1.89 10.66
CA ASN A 217 -5.43 3.10 11.45
C ASN A 217 -6.80 3.59 11.96
N PHE A 218 -6.95 3.90 13.24
CA PHE A 218 -8.19 4.46 13.79
C PHE A 218 -8.06 5.96 14.00
N GLU A 219 -9.16 6.70 13.86
CA GLU A 219 -9.12 8.17 13.77
C GLU A 219 -8.12 8.61 12.69
N SER A 220 -8.30 8.12 11.46
CA SER A 220 -7.36 8.37 10.37
C SER A 220 -7.66 9.73 9.75
N ALA A 221 -6.65 10.59 9.76
CA ALA A 221 -6.70 11.87 9.08
C ALA A 221 -6.74 11.66 7.55
N HIS A 222 -7.55 12.46 6.86
CA HIS A 222 -7.48 12.60 5.41
C HIS A 222 -7.27 14.08 5.07
N ASP A 223 -6.01 14.46 4.95
CA ASP A 223 -5.53 15.81 4.63
C ASP A 223 -5.35 15.95 3.11
N ASN A 224 -6.20 16.76 2.47
CA ASN A 224 -6.15 17.03 1.03
C ASN A 224 -5.28 18.26 0.66
N ASP A 225 -4.84 19.08 1.62
CA ASP A 225 -4.15 20.35 1.35
C ASP A 225 -2.66 20.36 1.75
N ARG A 226 -2.19 19.25 2.36
CA ARG A 226 -0.82 19.03 2.83
C ARG A 226 -0.40 20.04 3.91
N SER A 227 -1.36 20.60 4.62
CA SER A 227 -1.10 21.55 5.70
C SER A 227 -0.67 20.87 7.00
N LEU A 228 -0.83 19.53 7.12
CA LEU A 228 -0.67 18.77 8.36
C LEU A 228 -1.66 19.21 9.46
N THR A 229 -2.68 19.99 9.08
CA THR A 229 -3.76 20.47 9.94
C THR A 229 -5.08 20.12 9.27
N ILE A 230 -6.01 19.52 10.01
CA ILE A 230 -7.35 19.19 9.50
C ILE A 230 -8.36 20.04 10.23
N ASP A 231 -9.07 20.90 9.50
CA ASP A 231 -10.10 21.76 10.06
C ASP A 231 -11.49 21.13 9.86
N VAL A 232 -12.17 20.75 10.96
CA VAL A 232 -13.54 20.23 10.94
C VAL A 232 -14.50 21.28 11.50
N TYR A 233 -15.55 21.64 10.78
CA TYR A 233 -16.50 22.68 11.20
C TYR A 233 -17.86 22.10 11.63
N HIS A 234 -18.27 22.36 12.87
CA HIS A 234 -19.57 21.98 13.41
C HIS A 234 -20.47 23.22 13.61
N ALA A 235 -21.77 23.08 13.31
CA ALA A 235 -22.77 24.11 13.58
C ALA A 235 -23.32 24.02 15.02
N ASP A 236 -23.64 25.17 15.63
CA ASP A 236 -24.12 25.29 17.02
C ASP A 236 -25.50 24.66 17.30
N TYR A 237 -26.33 24.41 16.28
CA TYR A 237 -27.67 23.81 16.44
C TYR A 237 -27.77 22.33 16.04
N GLY A 238 -26.65 21.64 15.81
CA GLY A 238 -26.67 20.20 15.61
C GLY A 238 -25.33 19.63 15.14
N VAL A 239 -25.07 18.37 15.54
CA VAL A 239 -23.89 17.51 15.28
C VAL A 239 -23.62 17.25 13.77
N ARG A 240 -24.17 18.04 12.85
CA ARG A 240 -23.94 17.90 11.42
C ARG A 240 -22.73 18.74 11.04
N GLU A 241 -21.65 18.05 10.69
CA GLU A 241 -20.50 18.62 10.01
C GLU A 241 -20.95 19.40 8.76
N LYS A 242 -20.36 20.58 8.54
CA LYS A 242 -20.34 21.16 7.20
C LYS A 242 -19.36 20.34 6.36
N PRO A 243 -19.71 19.91 5.13
CA PRO A 243 -18.78 19.18 4.29
C PRO A 243 -17.54 20.04 4.01
N THR A 244 -16.39 19.60 4.50
CA THR A 244 -15.05 20.07 4.12
C THR A 244 -14.38 19.06 3.20
N GLN A 245 -13.28 19.45 2.55
CA GLN A 245 -12.46 18.49 1.81
C GLN A 245 -11.70 17.56 2.76
N ASP A 246 -11.27 18.05 3.92
CA ASP A 246 -10.61 17.23 4.94
C ASP A 246 -11.63 16.53 5.83
N SER A 247 -11.29 15.32 6.26
CA SER A 247 -12.14 14.51 7.14
C SER A 247 -11.32 13.59 8.05
N VAL A 248 -11.86 13.26 9.21
CA VAL A 248 -11.32 12.20 10.07
C VAL A 248 -12.18 10.96 9.89
N TRP A 249 -11.57 9.88 9.40
CA TRP A 249 -12.25 8.61 9.22
C TRP A 249 -12.18 7.81 10.52
N ASN A 250 -13.31 7.22 10.94
CA ASN A 250 -13.34 6.33 12.12
C ASN A 250 -12.20 5.29 12.08
N TYR A 251 -11.94 4.75 10.89
CA TYR A 251 -10.76 3.99 10.58
C TYR A 251 -10.46 4.04 9.08
N HIS A 252 -9.20 3.82 8.74
CA HIS A 252 -8.72 3.63 7.38
C HIS A 252 -7.79 2.42 7.34
N VAL A 253 -7.70 1.77 6.17
CA VAL A 253 -6.98 0.50 6.03
C VAL A 253 -6.10 0.53 4.79
N TRP A 254 -4.81 0.26 4.97
CA TRP A 254 -3.81 0.13 3.92
C TRP A 254 -3.03 -1.19 4.08
N VAL A 255 -1.97 -1.37 3.29
CA VAL A 255 -1.04 -2.49 3.49
C VAL A 255 0.38 -2.01 3.79
N GLU A 256 1.11 -2.79 4.57
CA GLU A 256 2.55 -2.67 4.66
C GLU A 256 3.22 -3.81 3.90
N ALA A 257 4.15 -3.46 3.01
CA ALA A 257 4.99 -4.41 2.29
C ALA A 257 6.44 -4.32 2.78
N TRP A 258 7.08 -5.45 3.02
CA TRP A 258 8.48 -5.51 3.42
C TRP A 258 9.41 -5.47 2.21
N MET A 259 10.28 -4.46 2.13
CA MET A 259 11.33 -4.38 1.11
C MET A 259 12.48 -3.45 1.51
N ARG A 260 13.63 -3.59 0.85
CA ARG A 260 14.73 -2.63 0.89
C ARG A 260 14.44 -1.39 0.05
N ARG A 261 15.04 -0.26 0.43
CA ARG A 261 14.91 1.07 -0.19
C ARG A 261 16.27 1.67 -0.58
N PRO A 262 17.05 1.00 -1.45
CA PRO A 262 18.35 1.50 -1.89
C PRO A 262 18.24 2.79 -2.75
N ASP A 263 17.04 3.13 -3.21
CA ASP A 263 16.70 4.40 -3.87
C ASP A 263 16.71 5.59 -2.91
N LEU A 264 16.49 5.35 -1.61
CA LEU A 264 16.48 6.40 -0.58
C LEU A 264 17.81 6.48 0.19
N ALA A 265 18.34 5.33 0.63
CA ALA A 265 19.60 5.29 1.36
C ALA A 265 20.35 3.97 1.15
N LYS A 266 21.66 4.05 0.92
CA LYS A 266 22.51 2.88 0.65
C LYS A 266 22.84 2.06 1.89
N ASP A 267 22.72 2.66 3.07
CA ASP A 267 23.00 2.03 4.37
C ASP A 267 21.80 1.23 4.92
N GLY A 268 20.68 1.21 4.19
CA GLY A 268 19.47 0.50 4.58
C GLY A 268 18.65 1.21 5.65
N LYS A 269 18.89 2.50 5.93
CA LYS A 269 18.12 3.29 6.93
C LYS A 269 16.60 3.17 6.75
N TYR A 270 16.13 3.06 5.50
CA TYR A 270 14.71 3.01 5.14
C TYR A 270 14.23 1.63 4.72
N ASP A 271 15.06 0.60 4.90
CA ASP A 271 14.66 -0.78 4.63
C ASP A 271 13.62 -1.23 5.66
N GLY A 272 12.70 -2.08 5.22
CA GLY A 272 11.72 -2.72 6.08
C GLY A 272 10.29 -2.49 5.62
N TRP A 273 9.37 -2.26 6.55
CA TRP A 273 7.96 -2.03 6.24
C TRP A 273 7.73 -0.71 5.52
N GLN A 274 7.02 -0.78 4.40
CA GLN A 274 6.64 0.35 3.58
C GLN A 274 5.12 0.40 3.46
N VAL A 275 4.52 1.55 3.75
CA VAL A 275 3.08 1.81 3.55
C VAL A 275 2.79 1.87 2.06
N LEU A 276 1.77 1.14 1.65
CA LEU A 276 1.13 1.24 0.34
C LEU A 276 -0.37 1.34 0.57
N ASP A 277 -0.98 2.41 0.06
CA ASP A 277 -2.42 2.58 0.14
C ASP A 277 -3.03 2.47 -1.27
N PRO A 278 -3.81 1.41 -1.55
CA PRO A 278 -4.52 1.27 -2.82
C PRO A 278 -5.81 2.11 -2.91
N THR A 279 -6.21 2.78 -1.84
CA THR A 279 -7.41 3.61 -1.79
C THR A 279 -7.16 4.90 -2.59
N PRO A 280 -8.05 5.28 -3.54
CA PRO A 280 -7.87 6.49 -4.34
C PRO A 280 -8.22 7.75 -3.54
N GLN A 281 -7.30 8.14 -2.66
CA GLN A 281 -7.40 9.32 -1.81
C GLN A 281 -6.70 10.52 -2.44
N GLU A 282 -5.39 10.38 -2.68
CA GLU A 282 -4.54 11.43 -3.24
C GLU A 282 -3.84 10.99 -4.53
N LYS A 283 -3.61 11.95 -5.43
CA LYS A 283 -2.89 11.67 -6.69
C LYS A 283 -1.40 11.84 -6.49
N SER A 284 -0.66 10.75 -6.61
CA SER A 284 0.79 10.77 -6.67
C SER A 284 1.28 10.82 -8.11
N GLN A 285 1.87 11.96 -8.52
CA GLN A 285 2.30 12.21 -9.90
C GLN A 285 1.18 12.08 -10.93
N GLY A 286 -0.05 12.44 -10.54
CA GLY A 286 -1.23 12.45 -11.41
C GLY A 286 -2.03 11.15 -11.45
N VAL A 287 -1.59 10.10 -10.73
CA VAL A 287 -2.25 8.79 -10.65
C VAL A 287 -2.63 8.50 -9.19
N TYR A 288 -3.81 7.94 -8.96
CA TYR A 288 -4.30 7.45 -7.67
C TYR A 288 -3.52 6.20 -7.24
N CYS A 289 -2.36 6.44 -6.67
CA CYS A 289 -1.51 5.45 -6.04
C CYS A 289 -0.77 6.10 -4.88
N CYS A 290 -0.50 5.34 -3.82
CA CYS A 290 0.19 5.84 -2.65
C CYS A 290 1.27 4.85 -2.21
N GLY A 291 2.47 5.37 -1.98
CA GLY A 291 3.64 4.64 -1.52
C GLY A 291 4.50 4.05 -2.65
N PRO A 292 5.52 3.25 -2.30
CA PRO A 292 5.86 2.80 -0.94
C PRO A 292 6.49 3.91 -0.08
N ALA A 293 5.89 4.19 1.09
CA ALA A 293 6.39 5.15 2.08
C ALA A 293 7.05 4.42 3.27
N PRO A 294 8.33 4.67 3.63
CA PRO A 294 8.97 3.94 4.72
C PRO A 294 8.32 4.25 6.08
N VAL A 295 7.85 3.23 6.82
CA VAL A 295 7.25 3.45 8.16
C VAL A 295 8.22 4.16 9.10
N VAL A 296 9.52 3.87 9.00
CA VAL A 296 10.56 4.57 9.78
C VAL A 296 10.71 6.05 9.42
N ALA A 297 10.44 6.44 8.17
CA ALA A 297 10.41 7.85 7.78
C ALA A 297 9.20 8.56 8.37
N ILE A 298 8.05 7.87 8.41
CA ILE A 298 6.83 8.39 9.06
C ILE A 298 7.07 8.61 10.56
N LEU A 299 7.65 7.63 11.25
CA LEU A 299 8.02 7.75 12.67
C LEU A 299 8.89 8.99 12.95
N ASN A 300 9.88 9.22 12.07
CA ASN A 300 10.86 10.29 12.23
C ASN A 300 10.42 11.64 11.65
N GLY A 301 9.24 11.72 11.01
CA GLY A 301 8.74 12.95 10.39
C GLY A 301 9.52 13.39 9.15
N GLU A 302 10.20 12.47 8.47
CA GLU A 302 11.05 12.74 7.31
C GLU A 302 10.21 12.77 6.02
N THR A 303 9.34 13.77 5.90
CA THR A 303 8.30 13.84 4.85
C THR A 303 8.81 14.18 3.45
N ASP A 304 10.02 14.72 3.30
CA ASP A 304 10.58 15.07 1.98
C ASP A 304 10.98 13.83 1.12
N LEU A 305 10.80 12.62 1.65
CA LEU A 305 11.19 11.37 1.01
C LEU A 305 10.11 10.84 0.05
N LYS A 306 10.57 10.12 -0.97
CA LYS A 306 9.69 9.32 -1.83
C LYS A 306 9.27 8.02 -1.13
N TYR A 307 8.06 7.52 -1.32
CA TYR A 307 6.94 8.10 -2.07
C TYR A 307 5.84 8.47 -1.08
N ASP A 308 5.17 9.59 -1.32
CA ASP A 308 3.92 9.96 -0.62
C ASP A 308 4.03 10.06 0.92
N THR A 309 5.25 10.16 1.43
CA THR A 309 5.56 10.28 2.87
C THR A 309 4.84 11.44 3.57
N PRO A 310 4.66 12.64 2.97
CA PRO A 310 3.89 13.70 3.62
C PRO A 310 2.43 13.32 3.84
N PHE A 311 1.82 12.67 2.85
CA PHE A 311 0.42 12.25 2.92
C PHE A 311 0.24 11.20 4.01
N VAL A 312 1.02 10.10 3.94
CA VAL A 312 0.97 9.03 4.95
C VAL A 312 1.29 9.55 6.35
N PHE A 313 2.18 10.54 6.47
CA PHE A 313 2.47 11.17 7.75
C PHE A 313 1.26 11.91 8.29
N ALA A 314 0.57 12.69 7.46
CA ALA A 314 -0.65 13.41 7.84
C ALA A 314 -1.71 12.43 8.36
N GLU A 315 -1.91 11.28 7.71
CA GLU A 315 -2.91 10.28 8.10
C GLU A 315 -2.79 9.80 9.56
N VAL A 316 -1.58 9.82 10.12
CA VAL A 316 -1.29 9.33 11.48
C VAL A 316 -0.90 10.41 12.49
N ASN A 317 -0.57 11.62 12.04
CA ASN A 317 -0.03 12.69 12.90
C ASN A 317 -0.62 14.08 12.65
N ALA A 318 -1.57 14.28 11.73
CA ALA A 318 -2.16 15.60 11.50
C ALA A 318 -2.82 16.16 12.79
N ASP A 319 -2.63 17.45 13.05
CA ASP A 319 -3.34 18.11 14.14
C ASP A 319 -4.78 18.39 13.68
N CYS A 320 -5.75 17.71 14.27
CA CYS A 320 -7.16 17.95 13.97
C CYS A 320 -7.71 19.06 14.87
N ILE A 321 -8.24 20.08 14.23
CA ILE A 321 -8.86 21.23 14.87
C ILE A 321 -10.36 21.21 14.57
N ASP A 322 -11.16 20.90 15.58
CA ASP A 322 -12.60 21.03 15.50
C ASP A 322 -13.00 22.46 15.86
N TRP A 323 -13.59 23.16 14.89
CA TRP A 323 -14.18 24.48 15.05
C TRP A 323 -15.67 24.36 15.33
N LEU A 324 -16.08 24.63 16.56
CA LEU A 324 -17.50 24.87 16.85
C LEU A 324 -17.84 26.31 16.46
N VAL A 325 -18.69 26.48 15.44
CA VAL A 325 -19.12 27.80 14.97
C VAL A 325 -20.46 28.14 15.62
N SER A 326 -20.44 29.05 16.60
CA SER A 326 -21.65 29.72 17.11
C SER A 326 -21.72 31.17 16.64
N GLU A 327 -22.89 31.82 16.78
CA GLU A 327 -23.03 33.26 16.44
C GLU A 327 -22.07 34.19 17.21
N GLN A 328 -21.45 33.72 18.31
CA GLN A 328 -20.69 34.57 19.24
C GLN A 328 -19.32 34.01 19.68
N SER A 329 -18.95 32.78 19.30
CA SER A 329 -17.67 32.18 19.69
C SER A 329 -17.21 31.04 18.76
N LEU A 330 -15.87 30.91 18.66
CA LEU A 330 -15.17 29.75 18.12
C LEU A 330 -14.52 29.02 19.31
N SER A 331 -14.86 27.74 19.52
CA SER A 331 -14.16 26.89 20.49
C SER A 331 -13.36 25.80 19.79
N LEU A 332 -12.12 25.60 20.25
CA LEU A 332 -11.15 24.64 19.74
C LEU A 332 -11.28 23.31 20.49
N ILE A 333 -11.56 22.22 19.79
CA ILE A 333 -11.36 20.86 20.32
C ILE A 333 -10.26 20.22 19.47
N SER A 334 -9.19 19.76 20.10
CA SER A 334 -8.13 19.02 19.42
C SER A 334 -8.41 17.53 19.50
N SER A 335 -8.56 16.85 18.37
CA SER A 335 -8.68 15.39 18.32
C SER A 335 -7.34 14.76 17.91
N ILE A 336 -7.04 13.60 18.50
CA ILE A 336 -5.76 12.91 18.26
C ILE A 336 -5.96 11.82 17.21
N VAL A 337 -5.48 12.06 16.00
CA VAL A 337 -5.50 11.07 14.91
C VAL A 337 -4.43 9.99 15.07
N GLY A 338 -4.53 8.93 14.29
CA GLY A 338 -3.48 7.90 14.24
C GLY A 338 -3.51 6.93 15.42
N GLN A 339 -4.68 6.52 15.90
CA GLN A 339 -4.85 5.73 17.11
C GLN A 339 -4.86 4.23 16.83
N ASN A 340 -4.39 3.46 17.81
CA ASN A 340 -4.52 2.00 17.85
C ASN A 340 -4.16 1.31 16.52
N ILE A 341 -3.11 1.77 15.83
CA ILE A 341 -2.71 1.23 14.54
C ILE A 341 -2.46 -0.27 14.71
N SER A 342 -3.19 -1.09 13.96
CA SER A 342 -3.37 -2.51 14.26
C SER A 342 -3.14 -3.39 13.05
N THR A 343 -2.49 -4.53 13.28
CA THR A 343 -2.35 -5.63 12.31
C THR A 343 -2.54 -6.97 13.02
N LYS A 344 -2.77 -8.04 12.26
CA LYS A 344 -2.75 -9.42 12.78
C LYS A 344 -1.33 -9.78 13.25
N SER A 345 -1.22 -10.46 14.39
CA SER A 345 0.05 -10.98 14.90
C SER A 345 0.56 -12.19 14.12
N VAL A 346 1.88 -12.36 14.05
CA VAL A 346 2.53 -13.56 13.50
C VAL A 346 2.08 -14.81 14.27
N GLY A 347 1.62 -15.83 13.53
CA GLY A 347 1.29 -17.15 14.09
C GLY A 347 0.07 -17.19 15.00
N SER A 348 -0.70 -16.09 15.14
CA SER A 348 -1.91 -16.07 15.97
C SER A 348 -2.98 -15.13 15.42
N ASN A 349 -4.22 -15.31 15.89
CA ASN A 349 -5.37 -14.47 15.52
C ASN A 349 -5.54 -13.25 16.43
N LYS A 350 -4.52 -12.91 17.22
CA LYS A 350 -4.55 -11.74 18.11
C LYS A 350 -4.20 -10.45 17.36
N ARG A 351 -4.72 -9.35 17.88
CA ARG A 351 -4.36 -7.99 17.46
C ARG A 351 -2.98 -7.64 17.97
N MET A 352 -2.14 -7.13 17.06
CA MET A 352 -0.88 -6.50 17.37
C MET A 352 -1.04 -4.99 17.16
N ASN A 353 -0.82 -4.21 18.22
CA ASN A 353 -0.78 -2.75 18.13
C ASN A 353 0.63 -2.33 17.70
N ILE A 354 0.73 -1.62 16.59
CA ILE A 354 1.97 -1.11 15.97
C ILE A 354 2.02 0.42 15.94
N THR A 355 1.23 1.11 16.76
CA THR A 355 1.19 2.58 16.82
C THR A 355 2.57 3.18 17.08
N ASP A 356 3.35 2.57 17.98
CA ASP A 356 4.70 3.01 18.33
C ASP A 356 5.69 2.87 17.14
N SER A 357 5.33 2.17 16.07
CA SER A 357 6.12 2.12 14.82
C SER A 357 5.86 3.32 13.91
N TYR A 358 4.75 4.04 14.07
CA TYR A 358 4.35 5.17 13.22
C TYR A 358 4.54 6.52 13.90
N LYS A 359 4.46 6.58 15.23
CA LYS A 359 4.60 7.83 15.97
C LYS A 359 5.19 7.63 17.35
N TYR A 360 5.92 8.65 17.80
CA TYR A 360 6.40 8.72 19.18
C TYR A 360 5.24 9.04 20.14
N ARG A 361 5.36 8.56 21.39
CA ARG A 361 4.39 8.87 22.44
C ARG A 361 4.22 10.38 22.64
N GLU A 362 2.98 10.77 22.88
CA GLU A 362 2.60 12.16 23.10
C GLU A 362 3.34 12.79 24.29
N GLY A 363 3.70 14.07 24.18
CA GLY A 363 4.42 14.81 25.24
C GLY A 363 5.90 14.40 25.43
N GLY A 364 6.44 13.52 24.58
CA GLY A 364 7.86 13.14 24.60
C GLY A 364 8.74 14.08 23.78
N LYS A 365 9.98 14.31 24.23
CA LYS A 365 10.98 15.16 23.53
C LYS A 365 11.19 14.79 22.06
N ASN A 366 11.09 13.51 21.71
CA ASN A 366 11.26 13.03 20.34
C ASN A 366 10.09 13.42 19.42
N ARG A 367 8.88 13.58 19.97
CA ARG A 367 7.74 14.10 19.21
C ARG A 367 7.94 15.57 18.88
N ASP A 368 8.35 16.38 19.84
CA ASP A 368 8.61 17.80 19.62
C ASP A 368 9.68 18.02 18.54
N LEU A 369 10.69 17.15 18.50
CA LEU A 369 11.71 17.16 17.45
C LEU A 369 11.13 16.78 16.09
N CYS A 370 10.35 15.70 16.01
CA CYS A 370 9.67 15.24 14.80
C CYS A 370 8.79 16.35 14.17
N CYS A 371 7.90 16.97 14.96
CA CYS A 371 7.04 18.06 14.48
C CYS A 371 7.83 19.35 14.14
N ARG A 372 8.97 19.62 14.81
CA ARG A 372 9.80 20.80 14.51
C ARG A 372 10.51 20.74 13.16
N PHE A 373 10.92 19.56 12.71
CA PHE A 373 11.51 19.40 11.37
C PHE A 373 10.55 19.83 10.26
N GLN A 374 9.24 19.80 10.49
CA GLN A 374 8.20 20.17 9.53
C GLN A 374 8.02 21.69 9.42
N SER A 375 8.19 22.43 10.53
CA SER A 375 8.11 23.90 10.53
C SER A 375 9.23 24.60 9.76
N LEU A 376 10.28 23.86 9.36
CA LEU A 376 11.45 24.36 8.65
C LEU A 376 11.40 24.11 7.14
N SER A 377 10.45 23.30 6.65
CA SER A 377 10.18 23.12 5.21
C SER A 377 9.01 24.04 4.82
N PRO A 378 9.25 25.23 4.24
CA PRO A 378 8.17 26.15 3.95
C PRO A 378 7.25 25.53 2.88
N PRO A 379 5.91 25.52 3.07
CA PRO A 379 5.02 25.22 1.97
C PRO A 379 5.23 26.27 0.87
N ALA A 380 5.25 25.84 -0.39
CA ALA A 380 5.46 26.71 -1.56
C ALA A 380 4.49 27.92 -1.59
N THR A 381 3.34 27.80 -0.91
CA THR A 381 2.32 28.83 -0.71
C THR A 381 2.77 29.98 0.19
N SER A 382 3.62 29.73 1.21
CA SER A 382 4.11 30.76 2.13
C SER A 382 5.08 31.74 1.48
N ILE A 383 5.84 31.29 0.47
CA ILE A 383 6.74 32.16 -0.32
C ILE A 383 5.93 33.19 -1.13
N VAL A 384 4.76 32.80 -1.64
CA VAL A 384 3.87 33.69 -2.41
C VAL A 384 3.27 34.77 -1.50
N TYR A 385 2.85 34.41 -0.29
CA TYR A 385 2.29 35.37 0.67
C TYR A 385 3.35 36.37 1.18
N PHE A 386 4.58 35.89 1.42
CA PHE A 386 5.70 36.74 1.85
C PHE A 386 6.14 37.72 0.76
N LEU A 387 6.18 37.28 -0.51
CA LEU A 387 6.49 38.14 -1.66
C LEU A 387 5.38 39.15 -1.96
N MET A 388 4.10 38.80 -1.75
CA MET A 388 2.99 39.74 -1.90
C MET A 388 3.01 40.84 -0.82
N LYS A 389 3.34 40.51 0.43
CA LYS A 389 3.52 41.52 1.49
C LYS A 389 4.70 42.45 1.22
N ALA A 390 5.82 41.93 0.71
CA ALA A 390 6.99 42.73 0.36
C ALA A 390 6.72 43.69 -0.83
N LYS A 391 5.88 43.30 -1.80
CA LYS A 391 5.49 44.17 -2.92
C LYS A 391 4.50 45.26 -2.54
N MET A 392 3.69 45.07 -1.48
CA MET A 392 2.70 46.08 -1.05
C MET A 392 3.28 47.19 -0.16
N SER A 393 4.51 47.06 0.37
CA SER A 393 5.10 48.08 1.25
C SER A 393 5.91 49.18 0.56
N ASN A 394 6.11 49.10 -0.77
CA ASN A 394 6.80 50.15 -1.53
C ASN A 394 5.81 51.00 -2.33
N LYS A 395 5.13 51.92 -1.64
CA LYS A 395 4.62 53.15 -2.28
C LYS A 395 5.64 54.28 -2.08
N PRO A 396 6.06 54.98 -3.15
CA PRO A 396 6.91 56.16 -3.00
C PRO A 396 6.08 57.32 -2.43
N SER A 397 6.61 57.98 -1.39
CA SER A 397 6.09 59.28 -0.94
C SER A 397 6.38 60.32 -2.03
N LYS A 398 5.33 60.84 -2.66
CA LYS A 398 5.40 62.13 -3.35
C LYS A 398 4.82 63.18 -2.41
N TYR A 399 5.69 64.03 -1.88
CA TYR A 399 5.52 65.49 -1.81
C TYR A 399 6.89 66.12 -1.92
#